data_AF-A0A7S2ISK0-F1
#
_entry.id   AF-A0A7S2ISK0-F1
#
_cell.length_a   1.000
_cell.length_b   1.000
_cell.length_c   1.000
_cell.angle_alpha   90.00
_cell.angle_beta   90.00
_cell.angle_gamma   90.00
#
_symmetry.space_group_name_H-M   'P 1'
#
loop_
_entity.id
_entity.type
_entity.pdbx_description
1 polymer ?
#
loop_
_entity_poly.entity_id
_entity_poly.type
_entity_poly.pdbx_seq_one_letter_code
_entity_poly.pdbx_strand_id
1 'polypeptide(L)'
;ESALHLLRALCGREDDALAARRHTEFRIIYDANPDGRRLVEGGQFEQRTNPDGVDTNRNFDIGNGRDDNGWVPAARDSPPEKRGAENYKGEVPFSEPESKIVKSVFEEFRPLVFVSVH
;
A
#
# COMPACT_ATOMS: atom_id res chain seq x y z
N GLU A 1 -0.69 8.94 11.06
CA GLU A 1 0.58 9.16 11.81
C GLU A 1 1.12 7.94 12.58
N SER A 2 0.39 6.82 12.71
CA SER A 2 0.83 5.66 13.51
C SER A 2 2.21 5.10 13.14
N ALA A 3 2.56 5.07 11.84
CA ALA A 3 3.89 4.60 11.39
C ALA A 3 5.04 5.45 11.95
N LEU A 4 4.86 6.77 12.02
CA LEU A 4 5.87 7.68 12.59
C LEU A 4 6.04 7.47 14.10
N HIS A 5 4.94 7.24 14.81
CA HIS A 5 4.98 6.91 16.24
C HIS A 5 5.68 5.56 16.48
N LEU A 6 5.39 4.55 15.66
CA LEU A 6 6.07 3.26 15.71
C LEU A 6 7.58 3.41 15.45
N LEU A 7 7.97 4.17 14.42
CA LEU A 7 9.38 4.45 14.12
C LEU A 7 10.09 5.13 15.30
N ARG A 8 9.45 6.11 15.93
CA ARG A 8 10.00 6.77 17.13
C ARG A 8 10.17 5.81 18.29
N ALA A 9 9.18 4.95 18.54
CA ALA A 9 9.25 3.93 19.59
C ALA A 9 10.38 2.92 19.30
N LEU A 10 10.44 2.38 18.09
CA LEU A 10 11.47 1.43 17.67
C LEU A 10 12.89 2.03 17.74
N CYS A 11 13.06 3.31 17.39
CA CYS A 11 14.34 4.00 17.49
C CYS A 11 14.69 4.44 18.93
N GLY A 12 13.76 4.33 19.87
CA GLY A 12 13.95 4.67 21.27
C GLY A 12 14.91 3.74 22.01
N ARG A 13 15.07 3.97 23.31
CA ARG A 13 15.93 3.17 24.21
C ARG A 13 15.16 2.39 25.28
N GLU A 14 13.84 2.35 25.16
CA GLU A 14 12.96 1.59 26.04
C GLU A 14 13.23 0.09 25.88
N ASP A 15 13.04 -0.67 26.96
CA ASP A 15 13.37 -2.10 27.00
C ASP A 15 12.62 -2.90 25.92
N ASP A 16 11.35 -2.57 25.68
CA ASP A 16 10.53 -3.20 24.64
C ASP A 16 11.06 -2.92 23.23
N ALA A 17 11.48 -1.68 22.95
CA ALA A 17 12.05 -1.31 21.65
C ALA A 17 13.40 -1.99 21.43
N LEU A 18 14.24 -2.08 22.46
CA LEU A 18 15.48 -2.86 22.42
C LEU A 18 15.17 -4.34 22.21
N ALA A 19 14.16 -4.89 22.90
CA ALA A 19 13.75 -6.29 22.75
C ALA A 19 13.26 -6.62 21.34
N ALA A 20 12.42 -5.76 20.76
CA ALA A 20 11.91 -5.93 19.41
C ALA A 20 13.05 -5.99 18.38
N ARG A 21 14.04 -5.08 18.47
CA ARG A 21 15.16 -5.02 17.51
C ARG A 21 16.23 -6.08 17.71
N ARG A 22 16.28 -6.77 18.87
CA ARG A 22 17.26 -7.84 19.12
C ARG A 22 17.09 -9.03 18.17
N HIS A 23 15.86 -9.31 17.77
CA HIS A 23 15.52 -10.51 17.00
C HIS A 23 14.75 -10.23 15.71
N THR A 24 14.37 -8.98 15.46
CA THR A 24 13.54 -8.60 14.32
C THR A 24 14.15 -7.41 13.60
N GLU A 25 14.33 -7.56 12.28
CA GLU A 25 14.57 -6.45 11.37
C GLU A 25 13.23 -5.90 10.88
N PHE A 26 13.10 -4.57 10.86
CA PHE A 26 11.89 -3.90 10.40
C PHE A 26 12.20 -3.11 9.12
N ARG A 27 11.47 -3.41 8.04
CA ARG A 27 11.41 -2.55 6.85
C ARG A 27 10.07 -1.84 6.85
N ILE A 28 10.09 -0.51 6.97
CA ILE A 28 8.89 0.31 7.13
C ILE A 28 8.76 1.26 5.95
N ILE A 29 7.64 1.16 5.23
CA ILE A 29 7.15 2.18 4.29
C ILE A 29 6.16 3.03 5.07
N TYR A 30 6.57 4.23 5.47
CA TYR A 30 5.76 5.07 6.38
C TYR A 30 4.55 5.70 5.68
N ASP A 31 4.68 5.94 4.38
CA ASP A 31 3.64 6.47 3.50
C ASP A 31 3.77 5.76 2.15
N ALA A 32 2.76 4.95 1.83
CA ALA A 32 2.71 4.18 0.60
C ALA A 32 2.01 4.93 -0.56
N ASN A 33 1.49 6.14 -0.32
CA ASN A 33 0.87 7.00 -1.34
C ASN A 33 1.23 8.48 -1.09
N PRO A 34 2.52 8.85 -1.22
CA PRO A 34 2.99 10.20 -0.87
C PRO A 34 2.36 11.29 -1.74
N ASP A 35 2.05 10.99 -3.00
CA ASP A 35 1.46 11.98 -3.90
C ASP A 35 -0.03 12.18 -3.59
N GLY A 36 -0.77 11.12 -3.27
CA GLY A 36 -2.13 11.22 -2.73
C GLY A 36 -2.16 11.97 -1.39
N ARG A 37 -1.19 11.73 -0.51
CA ARG A 37 -1.04 12.47 0.75
C ARG A 37 -0.88 13.97 0.53
N ARG A 38 -0.11 14.40 -0.48
CA ARG A 38 0.03 15.83 -0.81
C ARG A 38 -1.29 16.46 -1.27
N LEU A 39 -2.17 15.72 -1.96
CA LEU A 39 -3.49 16.21 -2.34
C LEU A 39 -4.39 16.44 -1.11
N VAL A 40 -4.37 15.49 -0.17
CA VAL A 40 -5.09 15.62 1.11
C VAL A 40 -4.58 16.82 1.90
N GLU A 41 -3.26 16.98 2.01
CA GLU A 41 -2.63 18.14 2.67
C GLU A 41 -2.91 19.47 1.95
N GLY A 42 -3.17 19.41 0.64
CA GLY A 42 -3.62 20.54 -0.19
C GLY A 42 -5.12 20.85 -0.10
N GLY A 43 -5.88 20.14 0.72
CA GLY A 43 -7.31 20.40 0.99
C GLY A 43 -8.28 19.41 0.35
N GLN A 44 -7.81 18.38 -0.38
CA GLN A 44 -8.66 17.33 -0.92
C GLN A 44 -8.85 16.22 0.13
N PHE A 45 -9.54 16.53 1.22
CA PHE A 45 -9.61 15.64 2.40
C PHE A 45 -10.28 14.28 2.16
N GLU A 46 -11.10 14.16 1.11
CA GLU A 46 -11.76 12.92 0.72
C GLU A 46 -10.90 12.06 -0.22
N GLN A 47 -9.75 12.56 -0.66
CA GLN A 47 -8.86 11.87 -1.60
C GLN A 47 -8.30 10.58 -0.99
N ARG A 48 -8.68 9.43 -1.57
CA ARG A 48 -8.18 8.10 -1.18
C ARG A 48 -7.17 7.54 -2.17
N THR A 49 -7.35 7.82 -3.45
CA THR A 49 -6.55 7.27 -4.56
C THR A 49 -5.22 8.03 -4.72
N ASN A 50 -4.33 7.54 -5.58
CA ASN A 50 -3.18 8.34 -6.04
C ASN A 50 -3.65 9.42 -7.05
N PRO A 51 -2.78 10.32 -7.54
CA PRO A 51 -3.17 11.38 -8.47
C PRO A 51 -3.76 10.89 -9.80
N ASP A 52 -3.47 9.66 -10.21
CA ASP A 52 -4.02 9.04 -11.42
C ASP A 52 -5.43 8.42 -11.20
N GLY A 53 -5.95 8.56 -9.99
CA GLY A 53 -7.27 8.06 -9.59
C GLY A 53 -7.29 6.57 -9.29
N VAL A 54 -6.14 5.94 -9.06
CA VAL A 54 -6.02 4.50 -8.78
C VAL A 54 -6.01 4.25 -7.26
N ASP A 55 -6.84 3.32 -6.81
CA ASP A 55 -6.78 2.74 -5.47
C ASP A 55 -5.53 1.85 -5.38
N THR A 56 -4.50 2.37 -4.72
CA THR A 56 -3.22 1.66 -4.57
C THR A 56 -3.39 0.32 -3.86
N ASN A 57 -4.42 0.13 -3.03
CA ASN A 57 -4.73 -1.14 -2.36
C ASN A 57 -5.61 -2.09 -3.22
N ARG A 58 -5.80 -1.78 -4.50
CA ARG A 58 -6.38 -2.69 -5.52
C ARG A 58 -5.41 -2.95 -6.67
N ASN A 59 -4.26 -2.27 -6.70
CA ASN A 59 -3.30 -2.33 -7.80
C ASN A 59 -2.27 -3.48 -7.68
N PHE A 60 -2.47 -4.43 -6.77
CA PHE A 60 -1.58 -5.59 -6.60
C PHE A 60 -2.06 -6.78 -7.43
N ASP A 61 -1.12 -7.62 -7.89
CA ASP A 61 -1.43 -8.89 -8.56
C ASP A 61 -1.83 -9.96 -7.54
N ILE A 62 -3.00 -9.77 -6.95
CA ILE A 62 -3.63 -10.74 -6.06
C ILE A 62 -4.66 -11.55 -6.84
N GLY A 63 -4.75 -12.87 -6.57
CA GLY A 63 -5.91 -13.67 -6.97
C GLY A 63 -5.81 -14.58 -8.19
N ASN A 64 -4.72 -14.58 -8.97
CA ASN A 64 -4.64 -15.34 -10.24
C ASN A 64 -5.88 -15.13 -11.15
N GLY A 65 -6.56 -13.99 -11.05
CA GLY A 65 -7.84 -13.71 -11.72
C GLY A 65 -9.05 -14.54 -11.29
N ARG A 66 -9.08 -15.10 -10.06
CA ARG A 66 -10.15 -16.03 -9.60
C ARG A 66 -10.98 -15.58 -8.40
N ASP A 67 -10.55 -14.56 -7.66
CA ASP A 67 -11.26 -14.03 -6.49
C ASP A 67 -11.88 -12.66 -6.80
N ASP A 68 -12.94 -12.36 -6.07
CA ASP A 68 -13.65 -11.08 -6.06
C ASP A 68 -12.80 -9.89 -5.56
N ASN A 69 -11.66 -10.19 -4.93
CA ASN A 69 -10.73 -9.22 -4.37
C ASN A 69 -9.44 -9.06 -5.21
N GLY A 70 -9.23 -9.91 -6.20
CA GLY A 70 -8.03 -9.94 -7.02
C GLY A 70 -8.01 -8.96 -8.17
N TRP A 71 -6.84 -8.80 -8.78
CA TRP A 71 -6.76 -8.21 -10.11
C TRP A 71 -7.34 -9.21 -11.12
N VAL A 72 -8.66 -9.18 -11.29
CA VAL A 72 -9.37 -9.91 -12.34
C VAL A 72 -9.49 -8.97 -13.54
N PRO A 73 -8.97 -9.34 -14.73
CA PRO A 73 -9.32 -8.64 -15.96
C PRO A 73 -10.84 -8.64 -16.04
N ALA A 74 -11.46 -7.46 -16.22
CA ALA A 74 -12.91 -7.34 -16.21
C ALA A 74 -13.57 -8.53 -16.94
N ALA A 75 -14.30 -9.34 -16.17
CA ALA A 75 -15.05 -10.43 -16.76
C ALA A 75 -15.98 -9.82 -17.82
N ARG A 76 -16.22 -10.54 -18.92
CA ARG A 76 -17.05 -10.05 -20.03
C ARG A 76 -18.42 -9.50 -19.58
N ASP A 77 -18.90 -9.95 -18.42
CA ASP A 77 -20.21 -9.65 -17.85
C ASP A 77 -20.16 -8.73 -16.60
N SER A 78 -18.97 -8.31 -16.16
CA SER A 78 -18.78 -7.31 -15.09
C SER A 78 -17.85 -6.21 -15.62
N PRO A 79 -18.36 -5.00 -15.93
CA PRO A 79 -17.50 -3.95 -16.45
C PRO A 79 -16.38 -3.63 -15.46
N PRO A 80 -15.16 -3.34 -15.93
CA PRO A 80 -14.09 -2.91 -15.04
C PRO A 80 -14.56 -1.69 -14.25
N GLU A 81 -14.09 -1.55 -13.02
CA GLU A 81 -14.23 -0.29 -12.30
C GLU A 81 -13.76 0.83 -13.23
N LYS A 82 -14.60 1.86 -13.42
CA LYS A 82 -14.25 2.98 -14.30
C LYS A 82 -13.23 3.86 -13.59
N ARG A 83 -12.34 4.47 -14.37
CA ARG A 83 -11.50 5.58 -13.89
C ARG A 83 -12.41 6.64 -13.25
N GLY A 84 -12.10 7.02 -12.01
CA GLY A 84 -12.93 7.90 -11.18
C GLY A 84 -13.79 7.18 -10.14
N ALA A 85 -13.83 5.85 -10.12
CA ALA A 85 -14.34 5.11 -8.96
C ALA A 85 -13.27 5.03 -7.85
N GLU A 86 -13.69 5.14 -6.60
CA GLU A 86 -12.80 5.08 -5.41
C GLU A 86 -12.01 3.76 -5.28
N ASN A 87 -12.48 2.70 -5.94
CA ASN A 87 -11.85 1.38 -5.98
C ASN A 87 -11.22 1.05 -7.34
N TYR A 88 -10.99 2.05 -8.20
CA TYR A 88 -10.39 1.84 -9.51
C TYR A 88 -8.99 1.21 -9.37
N LYS A 89 -8.79 0.01 -9.91
CA LYS A 89 -7.59 -0.81 -9.69
C LYS A 89 -6.42 -0.51 -10.63
N GLY A 90 -6.58 0.44 -11.56
CA GLY A 90 -5.61 0.69 -12.65
C GLY A 90 -5.80 -0.27 -13.84
N GLU A 91 -5.01 -0.05 -14.88
CA GLU A 91 -5.17 -0.74 -16.18
C GLU A 91 -4.63 -2.18 -16.17
N VAL A 92 -3.61 -2.45 -15.37
CA VAL A 92 -2.93 -3.75 -15.18
C VAL A 92 -2.46 -3.86 -13.72
N PRO A 93 -2.18 -5.07 -13.18
CA PRO A 93 -1.57 -5.17 -11.86
C PRO A 93 -0.23 -4.46 -11.88
N PHE A 94 0.11 -3.82 -10.77
CA PHE A 94 1.31 -3.01 -10.63
C PHE A 94 1.43 -1.98 -11.76
N SER A 95 0.34 -1.29 -12.16
CA SER A 95 0.44 -0.16 -13.09
C SER A 95 1.11 1.04 -12.43
N GLU A 96 0.84 1.25 -11.13
CA GLU A 96 1.27 2.42 -10.38
C GLU A 96 2.72 2.29 -9.87
N PRO A 97 3.49 3.40 -9.81
CA PRO A 97 4.83 3.39 -9.26
C PRO A 97 4.85 2.98 -7.77
N GLU A 98 3.85 3.35 -6.99
CA GLU A 98 3.76 3.05 -5.55
C GLU A 98 3.71 1.53 -5.30
N SER A 99 2.82 0.83 -6.01
CA SER A 99 2.67 -0.63 -5.87
C SER A 99 3.91 -1.38 -6.39
N LYS A 100 4.56 -0.88 -7.45
CA LYS A 100 5.86 -1.41 -7.93
C LYS A 100 6.97 -1.27 -6.89
N ILE A 101 7.05 -0.14 -6.20
CA ILE A 101 8.04 0.08 -5.14
C ILE A 101 7.79 -0.86 -3.96
N VAL A 102 6.54 -0.99 -3.51
CA VAL A 102 6.18 -1.94 -2.44
C VAL A 102 6.56 -3.37 -2.83
N LYS A 103 6.26 -3.78 -4.08
CA LYS A 103 6.67 -5.08 -4.62
C LYS A 103 8.19 -5.26 -4.58
N SER A 104 8.95 -4.29 -5.08
CA SER A 104 10.42 -4.34 -5.10
C SER A 104 10.99 -4.46 -3.68
N VAL A 105 10.49 -3.67 -2.73
CA VAL A 105 10.93 -3.73 -1.33
C VAL A 105 10.59 -5.08 -0.71
N PHE A 106 9.40 -5.63 -1.00
CA PHE A 106 9.00 -6.95 -0.51
C PHE A 106 9.89 -8.06 -1.07
N GLU A 107 10.16 -8.05 -2.38
CA GLU A 107 11.00 -9.05 -3.05
C GLU A 107 12.47 -8.99 -2.58
N GLU A 108 12.99 -7.80 -2.31
CA GLU A 108 14.33 -7.60 -1.75
C GLU A 108 14.40 -8.06 -0.28
N PHE A 109 13.47 -7.57 0.55
CA PHE A 109 13.49 -7.76 2.00
C PHE A 109 13.05 -9.17 2.42
N ARG A 110 12.16 -9.81 1.66
CA ARG A 110 11.58 -11.15 1.91
C ARG A 110 11.10 -11.31 3.36
N PRO A 111 10.13 -10.49 3.82
CA PRO A 111 9.69 -10.51 5.21
C PRO A 111 9.00 -11.82 5.58
N LEU A 112 9.15 -12.24 6.84
CA LEU A 112 8.34 -13.33 7.41
C LEU A 112 6.89 -12.89 7.66
N VAL A 113 6.70 -11.62 8.03
CA VAL A 113 5.40 -11.03 8.34
C VAL A 113 5.25 -9.73 7.56
N PHE A 114 4.12 -9.58 6.86
CA PHE A 114 3.74 -8.35 6.17
C PHE A 114 2.51 -7.75 6.84
N VAL A 115 2.57 -6.45 7.18
CA VAL A 115 1.47 -5.72 7.82
C VAL A 115 1.22 -4.45 7.02
N SER A 116 -0.02 -4.27 6.54
CA SER A 116 -0.51 -3.01 5.98
C SER A 116 -1.44 -2.34 6.99
N VAL A 117 -1.28 -1.03 7.20
CA VAL A 117 -2.08 -0.24 8.14
C VAL A 117 -2.94 0.74 7.35
N HIS A 118 -4.24 0.76 7.63
CA HIS A 118 -5.23 1.63 7.01
C HIS A 118 -5.95 2.45 8.06
#